data_AF-A0A9P6WX07-F1
#
_entry.id   AF-A0A9P6WX07-F1
#
_cell.length_a   1.000
_cell.length_b   1.000
_cell.length_c   1.000
_cell.angle_alpha   90.00
_cell.angle_beta   90.00
_cell.angle_gamma   90.00
#
_symmetry.space_group_name_H-M   'P 1'
#
loop_
_entity.id
_entity.type
_entity.pdbx_description
1 polymer ?
#
loop_
_entity_poly.entity_id
_entity_poly.type
_entity_poly.pdbx_seq_one_letter_code
_entity_poly.pdbx_strand_id
1 'polypeptide(L)'
;MSAANAAKKTFWSIWYKPEIIPIYAVVGGACGLAGWYLTRLARGPEVVWDRSNNPYPWQNIEQDTQVKLMTVNQKFDKIYSRDRL
;
A
#
# COMPACT_ATOMS: atom_id res chain seq x y z
N MET A 1 38.90 21.10 -32.08
CA MET A 1 37.73 21.35 -31.21
C MET A 1 36.99 20.04 -31.03
N SER A 2 36.37 19.79 -29.86
CA SER A 2 35.40 18.72 -29.61
C SER A 2 35.95 17.36 -29.11
N ALA A 3 35.75 17.10 -27.81
CA ALA A 3 35.57 15.78 -27.18
C ALA A 3 35.15 15.95 -25.70
N ALA A 4 35.64 17.01 -25.05
CA ALA A 4 35.42 17.26 -23.61
C ALA A 4 34.03 17.79 -23.22
N ASN A 5 33.23 18.27 -24.19
CA ASN A 5 31.89 18.85 -23.91
C ASN A 5 30.74 17.83 -23.94
N ALA A 6 31.00 16.54 -24.25
CA ALA A 6 29.96 15.51 -24.33
C ALA A 6 29.49 14.98 -22.95
N ALA A 7 30.25 15.25 -21.88
CA ALA A 7 30.13 14.53 -20.61
C ALA A 7 29.60 15.36 -19.43
N LYS A 8 28.65 16.27 -19.66
CA LYS A 8 27.91 16.92 -18.56
C LYS A 8 26.41 16.85 -18.78
N LYS A 9 25.85 15.64 -18.87
CA LYS A 9 24.40 15.48 -18.71
C LYS A 9 24.07 15.67 -17.24
N THR A 10 23.43 16.78 -16.91
CA THR A 10 22.84 17.06 -15.60
C THR A 10 21.99 15.86 -15.18
N PHE A 11 22.08 15.45 -13.91
CA PHE A 11 21.26 14.39 -13.32
C PHE A 11 19.78 14.51 -13.76
N TRP A 12 19.22 15.72 -13.68
CA TRP A 12 17.86 16.05 -14.16
C TRP A 12 17.56 15.69 -15.62
N SER A 13 18.54 15.75 -16.53
CA SER A 13 18.32 15.36 -17.94
C SER A 13 18.17 13.84 -18.14
N ILE A 14 18.54 13.03 -17.14
CA ILE A 14 18.41 11.57 -17.14
C ILE A 14 17.04 11.19 -16.55
N TRP A 15 16.65 11.78 -15.42
CA TRP A 15 15.40 11.44 -14.72
C TRP A 15 14.13 11.95 -15.41
N TYR A 16 14.24 12.96 -16.28
CA TYR A 16 13.10 13.55 -17.00
C TYR A 16 13.01 13.13 -18.47
N LYS A 17 13.69 12.04 -18.85
CA LYS A 17 13.52 11.46 -20.19
C LYS A 17 12.11 10.88 -20.33
N PRO A 18 11.31 11.28 -21.35
CA PRO A 18 9.94 10.80 -21.52
C PRO A 18 9.82 9.27 -21.59
N GLU A 19 10.84 8.59 -22.11
CA GLU A 19 10.92 7.12 -22.19
C GLU A 19 11.07 6.42 -20.83
N ILE A 20 11.59 7.10 -19.80
CA ILE A 20 11.87 6.52 -18.48
C ILE A 20 10.73 6.79 -17.49
N ILE A 21 9.98 7.89 -17.66
CA ILE A 21 8.86 8.27 -16.78
C ILE A 21 7.85 7.13 -16.58
N PRO A 22 7.41 6.38 -17.63
CA PRO A 22 6.48 5.27 -17.45
C PRO A 22 7.02 4.16 -16.55
N ILE A 23 8.33 3.91 -16.61
CA ILE A 23 8.99 2.86 -15.81
C ILE A 23 8.89 3.20 -14.32
N TYR A 24 9.24 4.43 -13.94
CA TYR A 24 9.16 4.86 -12.54
C TYR A 24 7.72 4.97 -12.05
N ALA A 25 6.77 5.34 -12.92
CA ALA A 25 5.36 5.38 -12.55
C ALA A 25 4.83 3.98 -12.18
N VAL A 26 5.13 2.96 -12.98
CA VAL A 26 4.70 1.58 -12.70
C VAL A 26 5.39 1.01 -11.47
N VAL A 27 6.71 1.20 -11.34
CA VAL A 27 7.46 0.70 -10.18
C VAL A 27 7.02 1.40 -8.90
N GLY A 28 6.89 2.74 -8.93
CA GLY A 28 6.39 3.52 -7.80
C GLY A 28 4.96 3.12 -7.42
N GLY A 29 4.09 2.94 -8.41
CA GLY A 29 2.74 2.42 -8.21
C GLY A 29 2.73 1.03 -7.58
N ALA A 30 3.56 0.11 -8.07
CA ALA A 30 3.65 -1.25 -7.56
C ALA A 30 4.13 -1.29 -6.11
N CYS A 31 5.22 -0.58 -5.78
CA CYS A 31 5.74 -0.49 -4.41
C CYS A 31 4.73 0.19 -3.46
N GLY A 32 4.06 1.26 -3.93
CA GLY A 32 3.03 1.94 -3.16
C GLY A 32 1.83 1.04 -2.85
N LEU A 33 1.30 0.35 -3.86
CA LEU A 33 0.18 -0.58 -3.69
C LEU A 33 0.54 -1.80 -2.82
N ALA A 34 1.75 -2.35 -2.99
CA ALA A 34 2.24 -3.44 -2.15
C ALA A 34 2.37 -3.01 -0.69
N GLY A 35 2.95 -1.83 -0.44
CA GLY A 35 3.05 -1.26 0.90
C GLY A 35 1.67 -1.03 1.53
N TRP A 36 0.76 -0.40 0.79
CA TRP A 36 -0.63 -0.23 1.22
C TRP A 36 -1.31 -1.56 1.57
N TYR A 37 -1.19 -2.57 0.70
CA TYR A 37 -1.83 -3.86 0.93
C TYR A 37 -1.25 -4.60 2.15
N LEU A 38 0.06 -4.52 2.35
CA LEU A 38 0.70 -5.04 3.56
C LEU A 38 0.17 -4.35 4.82
N THR A 39 -0.01 -3.03 4.81
CA THR A 39 -0.61 -2.34 5.96
C THR A 39 -2.05 -2.77 6.23
N ARG A 40 -2.84 -3.05 5.18
CA ARG A 40 -4.19 -3.59 5.30
C ARG A 40 -4.21 -4.99 5.91
N LEU A 41 -3.30 -5.87 5.47
CA LEU A 41 -3.17 -7.25 5.98
C LEU A 41 -2.67 -7.28 7.41
N ALA A 42 -1.64 -6.47 7.71
CA ALA A 42 -1.21 -6.24 9.09
C ALA A 42 -2.38 -5.82 9.96
N ARG A 43 -3.36 -5.11 9.37
CA ARG A 43 -4.65 -4.64 9.90
C ARG A 43 -5.83 -5.60 9.92
N GLY A 44 -5.62 -6.88 9.69
CA GLY A 44 -6.66 -7.90 9.84
C GLY A 44 -7.00 -8.25 11.29
N PRO A 45 -8.24 -8.68 11.58
CA PRO A 45 -8.64 -9.21 12.90
C PRO A 45 -7.95 -10.53 13.29
N GLU A 46 -7.34 -11.22 12.34
CA GLU A 46 -6.55 -12.43 12.55
C GLU A 46 -5.14 -12.14 13.09
N VAL A 47 -4.69 -10.89 13.01
CA VAL A 47 -3.34 -10.49 13.44
C VAL A 47 -3.39 -9.82 14.82
N VAL A 48 -2.70 -10.42 15.78
CA VAL A 48 -2.57 -9.90 17.15
C VAL A 48 -1.24 -9.14 17.29
N TRP A 49 -1.31 -7.81 17.44
CA TRP A 49 -0.14 -6.97 17.73
C TRP A 49 0.02 -6.77 19.24
N ASP A 50 -1.04 -6.38 19.94
CA ASP A 50 -1.04 -6.28 21.40
C ASP A 50 -1.63 -7.53 22.07
N ARG A 51 -0.78 -8.32 22.70
CA ARG A 51 -1.20 -9.53 23.45
C ARG A 51 -1.66 -9.24 24.87
N SER A 52 -1.44 -8.04 25.38
CA SER A 52 -1.77 -7.65 26.76
C SER A 52 -3.14 -7.01 26.83
N ASN A 53 -3.40 -5.96 26.04
CA ASN A 53 -4.66 -5.21 26.14
C ASN A 53 -5.73 -5.67 25.15
N ASN A 54 -5.34 -6.31 24.04
CA ASN A 54 -6.26 -6.79 23.02
C ASN A 54 -5.84 -8.16 22.44
N PRO A 55 -5.75 -9.21 23.27
CA PRO A 55 -5.28 -10.54 22.84
C PRO A 55 -6.18 -11.19 21.78
N TYR A 56 -7.45 -10.79 21.70
CA TYR A 56 -8.48 -11.40 20.87
C TYR A 56 -9.19 -10.36 19.98
N PRO A 57 -8.50 -9.76 18.99
CA PRO A 57 -9.02 -8.69 18.17
C PRO A 57 -10.31 -9.05 17.41
N TRP A 58 -10.51 -10.32 17.10
CA TRP A 58 -11.73 -10.84 16.46
C TRP A 58 -12.99 -10.71 17.32
N GLN A 59 -12.88 -10.56 18.65
CA GLN A 59 -14.04 -10.36 19.52
C GLN A 59 -14.69 -8.98 19.35
N ASN A 60 -13.97 -8.02 18.75
CA ASN A 60 -14.46 -6.65 18.55
C ASN A 60 -15.19 -6.46 17.20
N ILE A 61 -15.41 -7.54 16.45
CA ILE A 61 -16.14 -7.48 15.18
C ILE A 61 -17.64 -7.51 15.48
N GLU A 62 -18.35 -6.47 15.08
CA GLU A 62 -19.80 -6.41 15.18
C GLU A 62 -20.48 -7.27 14.11
N GLN A 63 -21.73 -7.65 14.38
CA GLN A 63 -22.58 -8.32 13.39
C GLN A 63 -22.77 -7.43 12.15
N ASP A 64 -22.97 -8.05 10.99
CA ASP A 64 -23.18 -7.39 9.70
C ASP A 64 -22.04 -6.46 9.25
N THR A 65 -20.82 -6.74 9.73
CA THR A 65 -19.60 -6.02 9.34
C THR A 65 -18.81 -6.79 8.27
N GLN A 66 -18.48 -6.12 7.16
CA GLN A 66 -17.63 -6.65 6.11
C GLN A 66 -16.16 -6.63 6.54
N VAL A 67 -15.60 -7.82 6.82
CA VAL A 67 -14.16 -8.00 7.09
C VAL A 67 -13.31 -8.20 5.85
N LYS A 68 -13.89 -8.74 4.77
CA LYS A 68 -13.15 -9.00 3.52
C LYS A 68 -12.91 -7.70 2.75
N LEU A 69 -11.82 -7.66 1.98
CA LEU A 69 -11.50 -6.51 1.13
C LEU A 69 -12.64 -6.21 0.12
N MET A 70 -13.20 -7.27 -0.48
CA MET A 70 -14.25 -7.15 -1.46
C MET A 70 -15.27 -8.27 -1.26
N THR A 71 -16.53 -7.94 -1.51
CA THR A 71 -17.66 -8.87 -1.54
C THR A 71 -18.42 -8.59 -2.84
N VAL A 72 -18.92 -9.64 -3.49
CA VAL A 72 -19.54 -9.49 -4.82
C VAL A 72 -21.05 -9.34 -4.70
N ASN A 73 -21.69 -10.22 -3.91
CA ASN A 73 -23.15 -10.27 -3.79
C ASN A 73 -23.67 -9.98 -2.38
N GLN A 74 -22.80 -9.94 -1.37
CA GLN A 74 -23.21 -9.73 0.02
C GLN A 74 -23.30 -8.25 0.34
N LYS A 75 -24.33 -7.87 1.10
CA LYS A 75 -24.51 -6.52 1.60
C LYS A 75 -24.29 -6.54 3.10
N PHE A 76 -23.42 -5.66 3.54
CA PHE A 76 -23.07 -5.46 4.94
C PHE A 76 -23.37 -4.01 5.28
N ASP A 77 -23.81 -3.75 6.50
CA ASP A 77 -24.14 -2.41 6.95
C ASP A 77 -22.88 -1.59 7.26
N LYS A 78 -21.78 -2.29 7.57
CA LYS A 78 -20.52 -1.67 8.01
C LYS A 78 -19.31 -2.31 7.32
N ILE A 79 -18.23 -1.55 7.22
CA ILE A 79 -16.91 -2.04 6.79
C ILE A 79 -16.02 -2.11 8.04
N TYR A 80 -15.30 -3.21 8.20
CA TYR A 80 -14.39 -3.38 9.32
C TYR A 80 -13.26 -2.34 9.27
N SER A 81 -13.13 -1.58 10.35
CA SER A 81 -11.98 -0.71 10.62
C SER A 81 -11.37 -1.10 11.95
N ARG A 82 -10.03 -1.07 12.04
CA ARG A 82 -9.31 -1.24 13.30
C ARG A 82 -8.56 0.04 13.66
N ASP A 83 -8.91 0.60 14.80
CA ASP A 83 -8.29 1.83 15.32
C ASP A 83 -7.21 1.51 16.37
N ARG A 84 -7.29 0.31 16.97
CA ARG A 84 -6.40 -0.16 18.04
C ARG A 84 -5.61 -1.37 17.54
N LEU A 85 -4.30 -1.36 17.77
CA LEU A 85 -3.36 -2.44 17.42
C LEU A 85 -3.22 -3.40 18.61
#